data_AF-A0A3C0N2T1-F1
#
_entry.id   AF-A0A3C0N2T1-F1
#
_cell.length_a   1.000
_cell.length_b   1.000
_cell.length_c   1.000
_cell.angle_alpha   90.00
_cell.angle_beta   90.00
_cell.angle_gamma   90.00
#
_symmetry.space_group_name_H-M   'P 1'
#
loop_
_entity.id
_entity.type
_entity.pdbx_description
1 polymer ?
#
loop_
_entity_poly.entity_id
_entity_poly.type
_entity_poly.pdbx_seq_one_letter_code
_entity_poly.pdbx_strand_id
1 'polypeptide(L)' 'MNHPRPLHDRERTLIFLYSYCQLGMTPQQFYAKWDVTHEDMALICCRSHCFVRRWFQRGHNYSPPHASDLRHLALMDF' A
#
# COMPACT_ATOMS: atom_id res chain seq x y z
N MET A 1 2.32 10.63 -33.18
CA MET A 1 1.27 10.70 -32.14
C MET A 1 0.83 9.27 -31.86
N ASN A 2 0.96 8.77 -30.63
CA ASN A 2 0.47 7.43 -30.28
C ASN A 2 -1.03 7.48 -30.09
N HIS A 3 -1.77 6.72 -30.89
CA HIS A 3 -3.21 6.56 -30.70
C HIS A 3 -3.40 5.68 -29.45
N PRO A 4 -4.12 6.16 -28.42
CA PRO A 4 -4.36 5.37 -27.23
C PRO A 4 -5.20 4.14 -27.60
N ARG A 5 -4.89 2.99 -26.98
CA ARG A 5 -5.65 1.76 -27.17
C ARG A 5 -7.09 1.96 -26.68
N PRO A 6 -8.12 1.56 -27.46
CA PRO A 6 -9.51 1.71 -27.03
C PRO A 6 -9.85 0.76 -25.88
N LEU A 7 -10.66 1.25 -24.94
CA LEU A 7 -11.20 0.46 -23.81
C LEU A 7 -12.44 -0.33 -24.24
N HIS A 8 -12.35 -1.64 -24.17
CA HIS A 8 -13.42 -2.60 -24.41
C HIS A 8 -14.24 -2.83 -23.13
N ASP A 9 -15.42 -3.43 -23.27
CA ASP A 9 -16.34 -3.64 -22.15
C ASP A 9 -15.70 -4.42 -20.99
N ARG A 10 -14.91 -5.45 -21.31
CA ARG A 10 -14.14 -6.19 -20.30
C ARG A 10 -13.22 -5.29 -19.48
N GLU A 11 -12.52 -4.36 -20.13
CA GLU A 11 -11.58 -3.44 -19.46
C GLU A 11 -12.35 -2.45 -18.57
N ARG A 12 -13.50 -1.96 -19.04
CA ARG A 12 -14.38 -1.08 -18.25
C ARG A 12 -14.96 -1.76 -17.02
N THR A 13 -15.42 -3.01 -17.16
CA THR A 13 -15.92 -3.79 -16.01
C THR A 13 -14.82 -4.01 -14.97
N LEU A 14 -13.60 -4.34 -15.39
CA LEU A 14 -12.48 -4.50 -14.47
C LEU A 14 -12.14 -3.18 -13.76
N ILE A 15 -12.08 -2.06 -14.48
CA ILE A 15 -11.84 -0.74 -13.88
C ILE A 15 -12.92 -0.43 -12.83
N PHE A 16 -14.19 -0.69 -13.13
CA PHE A 16 -15.29 -0.48 -12.20
C PHE A 16 -15.13 -1.34 -10.93
N LEU A 17 -14.89 -2.65 -11.08
CA LEU A 17 -14.69 -3.55 -9.94
C LEU A 17 -13.49 -3.12 -9.08
N TYR A 18 -12.36 -2.78 -9.69
CA TYR A 18 -11.17 -2.35 -8.96
C TYR A 18 -11.27 -0.95 -8.37
N SER A 19 -12.16 -0.09 -8.89
CA SER A 19 -12.36 1.26 -8.34
C SER A 19 -12.92 1.26 -6.91
N TYR A 20 -13.63 0.21 -6.52
CA TYR A 20 -14.16 0.03 -5.16
C TYR A 20 -13.32 -0.94 -4.32
N CYS A 21 -12.28 -1.56 -4.90
CA CYS A 21 -11.43 -2.50 -4.19
C CYS A 21 -10.42 -1.73 -3.33
N GLN A 22 -10.63 -1.75 -2.01
CA GLN A 22 -9.65 -1.28 -1.04
C GLN A 22 -8.65 -2.41 -0.76
N LEU A 23 -7.70 -2.61 -1.69
CA LEU A 23 -6.55 -3.47 -1.46
C LEU A 23 -5.61 -2.77 -0.47
N GLY A 24 -5.50 -3.30 0.75
CA GLY A 24 -4.63 -2.75 1.78
C GLY A 24 -4.29 -3.78 2.84
N MET A 25 -3.07 -3.69 3.35
CA MET A 25 -2.57 -4.47 4.48
C MET A 25 -1.94 -3.51 5.48
N THR A 26 -2.27 -3.66 6.77
CA THR A 26 -1.71 -2.76 7.78
C THR A 26 -0.23 -3.06 8.03
N PRO A 27 0.57 -2.07 8.45
CA PRO A 27 1.95 -2.27 8.85
C PRO A 27 2.10 -3.40 9.87
N GLN A 28 1.19 -3.50 10.83
CA GLN A 28 1.21 -4.52 11.87
C GLN A 28 0.92 -5.93 11.31
N GLN A 29 -0.02 -6.05 10.36
CA GLN A 29 -0.28 -7.32 9.67
C GLN A 29 0.92 -7.77 8.86
N PHE A 30 1.49 -6.86 8.07
CA PHE A 30 2.65 -7.17 7.22
C PHE A 30 3.87 -7.55 8.06
N TYR A 31 4.17 -6.76 9.10
CA TYR A 31 5.27 -7.02 10.03
C TYR A 31 5.09 -8.32 10.83
N ALA A 32 3.86 -8.72 11.15
CA ALA A 32 3.59 -9.98 11.83
C ALA A 32 3.70 -11.20 10.90
N LYS A 33 3.46 -11.02 9.60
CA LYS A 33 3.50 -12.09 8.60
C LYS A 33 4.91 -12.32 8.05
N TRP A 34 5.68 -11.26 7.85
CA TRP A 34 6.98 -11.29 7.17
C TRP A 34 8.11 -10.92 8.14
N ASP A 35 9.27 -11.59 8.02
CA ASP A 35 10.49 -11.26 8.78
C ASP A 35 11.18 -10.03 8.19
N VAL A 36 10.55 -8.86 8.36
CA VAL A 36 10.97 -7.58 7.76
C VAL A 36 11.29 -6.56 8.84
N THR A 37 12.23 -5.67 8.53
CA THR A 37 12.58 -4.52 9.38
C THR A 37 11.72 -3.30 9.05
N HIS A 38 11.74 -2.28 9.92
CA HIS A 38 11.09 -1.00 9.60
C HIS A 38 11.75 -0.32 8.39
N GLU A 39 13.03 -0.55 8.15
CA GLU A 39 13.77 -0.07 6.98
C GLU A 39 13.27 -0.74 5.69
N ASP A 40 13.00 -2.05 5.71
CA ASP A 40 12.42 -2.76 4.56
C ASP A 40 11.03 -2.22 4.23
N MET A 41 10.20 -2.00 5.25
CA MET A 41 8.88 -1.38 5.08
C MET A 41 8.98 0.06 4.55
N ALA A 42 10.00 0.81 4.96
CA ALA A 42 10.25 2.16 4.46
C ALA A 42 10.62 2.15 2.97
N LEU A 43 11.42 1.15 2.55
CA LEU A 43 11.77 0.93 1.15
C LEU A 43 10.53 0.58 0.32
N ILE A 44 9.72 -0.39 0.77
CA ILE A 44 8.47 -0.81 0.10
C ILE A 44 7.53 0.38 -0.10
N CYS A 45 7.37 1.23 0.92
CA CYS A 45 6.41 2.33 0.89
C CYS A 45 6.97 3.64 0.35
N CYS A 46 8.25 3.70 -0.05
CA CYS A 46 8.94 4.95 -0.42
C CYS A 46 8.79 6.03 0.67
N ARG A 47 9.02 5.66 1.93
CA ARG A 47 8.92 6.54 3.11
C ARG A 47 10.27 6.64 3.82
N SER A 48 10.39 7.62 4.72
CA SER A 48 11.52 7.67 5.64
C SER A 48 11.32 6.68 6.80
N HIS A 49 12.42 6.14 7.32
CA HIS A 49 12.38 5.26 8.49
C HIS A 49 11.68 5.91 9.69
N CYS A 50 11.92 7.21 9.93
CA CYS A 50 11.23 7.97 10.99
C CYS A 50 9.70 7.97 10.83
N PHE A 51 9.20 7.98 9.60
CA PHE A 51 7.76 7.95 9.32
C PHE A 51 7.18 6.57 9.61
N VAL A 52 7.86 5.50 9.17
CA VAL A 52 7.44 4.12 9.45
C VAL A 52 7.43 3.82 10.95
N ARG A 53 8.43 4.30 11.70
CA ARG A 53 8.46 4.15 13.17
C ARG A 53 7.21 4.71 13.85
N ARG A 54 6.62 5.80 13.32
CA ARG A 54 5.40 6.39 13.88
C ARG A 54 4.16 5.51 13.71
N TRP A 55 4.15 4.58 12.76
CA TRP A 55 3.05 3.63 12.56
C TRP A 55 2.90 2.66 13.74
N PHE A 56 3.99 2.43 14.47
CA PHE A 56 4.06 1.50 15.61
C PHE A 56 4.07 2.22 16.97
N GLN A 57 4.04 3.55 16.97
CA GLN A 57 3.96 4.36 18.20
C GLN A 57 2.53 4.46 18.71
N ARG A 58 2.37 4.99 19.93
CA ARG A 58 1.07 5.24 20.57
C ARG A 58 0.93 6.71 20.96
N GLY A 59 -0.32 7.17 21.10
CA GLY A 59 -0.62 8.54 21.54
C GLY A 59 -0.23 9.61 20.51
N HIS A 60 0.26 10.76 20.98
CA HIS A 60 0.57 11.93 20.13
C HIS A 60 1.63 11.64 19.04
N ASN A 61 2.49 10.65 19.24
CA ASN A 61 3.54 10.31 18.28
C ASN A 61 3.08 9.29 17.23
N TYR A 62 1.88 8.71 17.40
CA TYR A 62 1.28 7.84 16.40
C TYR A 62 0.87 8.65 15.17
N SER A 63 1.26 8.16 14.00
CA SER A 63 0.78 8.67 12.71
C SER A 63 0.32 7.47 11.90
N PRO A 64 -0.94 7.45 11.40
CA PRO A 64 -1.41 6.33 10.61
C PRO A 64 -0.72 6.28 9.23
N PRO A 65 -0.50 5.08 8.66
CA PRO A 65 -0.07 4.93 7.27
C PRO A 65 -1.10 5.49 6.30
N HIS A 66 -0.64 5.98 5.16
CA HIS A 66 -1.53 6.45 4.10
C HIS A 66 -2.13 5.27 3.32
N ALA A 67 -3.24 5.49 2.61
CA ALA A 67 -3.88 4.43 1.80
C ALA A 67 -2.92 3.85 0.73
N SER A 68 -2.02 4.68 0.20
CA SER A 68 -0.95 4.23 -0.70
C SER A 68 0.02 3.26 -0.03
N ASP A 69 0.35 3.50 1.24
CA ASP A 69 1.30 2.69 1.99
C ASP A 69 0.68 1.32 2.30
N LEU A 70 -0.60 1.31 2.73
CA LEU A 70 -1.38 0.08 2.91
C LEU A 70 -1.45 -0.75 1.63
N ARG A 71 -1.63 -0.09 0.48
CA ARG A 71 -1.66 -0.74 -0.83
C ARG A 71 -0.30 -1.31 -1.22
N HIS A 72 0.79 -0.58 -1.00
CA HIS A 72 2.14 -1.09 -1.29
C HIS A 72 2.45 -2.34 -0.46
N LEU A 73 2.10 -2.34 0.84
CA LEU A 73 2.27 -3.53 1.69
C LEU A 73 1.42 -4.71 1.18
N ALA A 74 0.17 -4.48 0.78
CA ALA A 74 -0.67 -5.53 0.22
C ALA A 74 -0.18 -6.05 -1.14
N LEU A 75 0.47 -5.21 -1.97
CA LEU A 75 1.05 -5.62 -3.24
C LEU A 75 2.32 -6.46 -3.06
N MET A 76 3.05 -6.27 -1.96
CA MET A 76 4.24 -7.05 -1.60
C MET A 76 3.89 -8.29 -0.76
N ASP A 77 2.60 -8.58 -0.59
CA ASP A 77 2.13 -9.81 0.05
C ASP A 77 2.03 -10.93 -0.99
N PHE A 78 3.12 -11.70 -1.14
CA PHE A 78 3.22 -12.81 -2.09
C PHE A 78 2.67 -14.13 -1.54
#